data_AF-A0A531LTZ7-F1
#
_entry.id   AF-A0A531LTZ7-F1
#
_cell.length_a   1.000
_cell.length_b   1.000
_cell.length_c   1.000
_cell.angle_alpha   90.00
_cell.angle_beta   90.00
_cell.angle_gamma   90.00
#
_symmetry.space_group_name_H-M   'P 1'
#
loop_
_entity.id
_entity.type
_entity.pdbx_description
1 polymer ?
#
loop_
_entity_poly.entity_id
_entity_poly.type
_entity_poly.pdbx_seq_one_letter_code
_entity_poly.pdbx_strand_id
1 'polypeptide(L)'
;HADGPGDAIRYPVVEPDRDVRPFQSVMIELGARLGLPGFVNADGSPKYRDYADYIVNHERTPGIGPLAGWRGKDGSAIGRGEANPDQLQRYIDNGGFWHHDFSADQRYYKMGNRAYLDFAVQMG
;
A
#
# COMPACT_ATOMS: atom_id res chain seq x y z
N HIS A 1 11.30 14.42 -3.21
CA HIS A 1 12.75 14.16 -3.13
C HIS A 1 13.13 13.17 -4.23
N ALA A 2 14.28 13.33 -4.89
CA ALA A 2 14.76 12.40 -5.92
C ALA A 2 15.60 11.26 -5.32
N ASP A 3 15.76 11.25 -4.00
CA ASP A 3 16.67 10.42 -3.23
C ASP A 3 16.12 9.04 -2.87
N GLY A 4 14.90 8.70 -3.32
CA GLY A 4 14.28 7.42 -2.96
C GLY A 4 12.80 7.35 -3.27
N PRO A 5 12.20 6.14 -3.31
CA PRO A 5 10.75 6.01 -3.30
C PRO A 5 10.18 6.44 -1.94
N GLY A 6 8.93 6.85 -1.94
CA GLY A 6 8.19 7.13 -0.72
C GLY A 6 6.71 7.18 -1.00
N ASP A 7 5.93 6.87 0.02
CA ASP A 7 4.48 6.90 -0.01
C ASP A 7 3.94 7.33 1.36
N ALA A 8 2.67 7.70 1.38
CA ALA A 8 2.01 8.20 2.58
C ALA A 8 0.58 7.70 2.62
N ILE A 9 0.08 7.58 3.85
CA ILE A 9 -1.33 7.41 4.10
C ILE A 9 -1.90 8.65 4.78
N ARG A 10 -3.21 8.83 4.60
CA ARG A 10 -4.01 9.67 5.49
C ARG A 10 -4.87 8.74 6.31
N TYR A 11 -4.94 9.00 7.61
CA TYR A 11 -5.77 8.24 8.54
C TYR A 11 -6.61 9.20 9.37
N PRO A 12 -7.82 8.80 9.80
CA PRO A 12 -8.63 9.61 10.69
C PRO A 12 -7.90 9.87 12.01
N VAL A 13 -7.86 11.13 12.43
CA VAL A 13 -7.34 11.55 13.75
C VAL A 13 -8.45 11.95 14.72
N VAL A 14 -9.68 12.07 14.22
CA VAL A 14 -10.89 12.36 14.97
C VAL A 14 -12.04 11.54 14.40
N GLU A 15 -12.95 11.14 15.28
CA GLU A 15 -14.21 10.53 14.87
C GLU A 15 -15.13 11.59 14.23
N PRO A 16 -15.78 11.31 13.09
CA PRO A 16 -16.77 12.21 12.52
C PRO A 16 -17.93 12.47 13.51
N ASP A 17 -18.37 13.72 13.59
CA ASP A 17 -19.49 14.16 14.44
C ASP A 17 -20.85 14.08 13.73
N ARG A 18 -20.89 13.46 12.54
CA ARG A 18 -22.03 13.41 11.63
C ARG A 18 -22.12 12.03 10.98
N ASP A 19 -23.30 11.71 10.45
CA ASP A 19 -23.52 10.50 9.66
C ASP A 19 -22.89 10.64 8.26
N VAL A 20 -21.57 10.54 8.21
CA VAL A 20 -20.77 10.58 6.99
C VAL A 20 -19.83 9.39 6.95
N ARG A 21 -19.55 8.88 5.75
CA ARG A 21 -18.68 7.73 5.54
C ARG A 21 -17.46 8.13 4.71
N PRO A 22 -16.27 7.54 4.96
CA PRO A 22 -15.09 7.80 4.15
C PRO A 22 -15.34 7.42 2.68
N PHE A 23 -15.06 8.35 1.78
CA PHE A 23 -15.33 8.19 0.35
C PHE A 23 -14.74 6.89 -0.22
N GLN A 24 -13.48 6.58 0.10
CA GLN A 24 -12.82 5.39 -0.44
C GLN A 24 -13.47 4.09 0.05
N SER A 25 -13.87 4.01 1.32
CA SER A 25 -14.59 2.83 1.84
C SER A 25 -15.94 2.64 1.14
N VAL A 26 -16.65 3.74 0.83
CA VAL A 26 -17.89 3.69 0.03
C VAL A 26 -17.62 3.18 -1.38
N MET A 27 -16.51 3.59 -2.01
CA MET A 27 -16.14 3.09 -3.35
C MET A 27 -15.85 1.58 -3.34
N ILE A 28 -15.15 1.06 -2.32
CA ILE A 28 -14.92 -0.38 -2.13
C ILE A 28 -16.26 -1.13 -2.00
N GLU A 29 -17.14 -0.62 -1.13
CA GLU A 29 -18.47 -1.21 -0.89
C GLU A 29 -19.33 -1.23 -2.16
N LEU A 30 -19.35 -0.13 -2.93
CA LEU A 30 -20.09 -0.05 -4.20
C LEU A 30 -19.55 -1.05 -5.22
N GLY A 31 -18.23 -1.21 -5.32
CA GLY A 31 -17.61 -2.19 -6.20
C GLY A 31 -18.06 -3.62 -5.88
N ALA A 32 -18.13 -3.96 -4.58
CA ALA A 32 -18.63 -5.26 -4.14
C ALA A 32 -20.12 -5.45 -4.46
N ARG A 33 -20.96 -4.44 -4.19
CA ARG A 33 -22.41 -4.49 -4.47
C ARG A 33 -22.73 -4.63 -5.95
N LEU A 34 -21.91 -4.06 -6.82
CA LEU A 34 -22.04 -4.17 -8.27
C LEU A 34 -21.43 -5.47 -8.83
N GLY A 35 -20.81 -6.31 -7.99
CA GLY A 35 -20.17 -7.55 -8.44
C GLY A 35 -18.94 -7.31 -9.32
N LEU A 36 -18.24 -6.19 -9.16
CA LEU A 36 -17.12 -5.85 -10.03
C LEU A 36 -15.94 -6.83 -9.80
N PRO A 37 -15.26 -7.27 -10.87
CA PRO A 37 -14.07 -8.11 -10.74
C PRO A 37 -13.03 -7.48 -9.80
N GLY A 38 -12.53 -8.29 -8.87
CA GLY A 38 -11.56 -7.85 -7.86
C GLY A 38 -12.15 -7.28 -6.56
N PHE A 39 -13.47 -7.04 -6.50
CA PHE A 39 -14.17 -6.57 -5.29
C PHE A 39 -15.07 -7.62 -4.63
N VAL A 40 -15.23 -8.79 -5.26
CA VAL A 40 -16.00 -9.91 -4.73
C VAL A 40 -15.19 -11.20 -4.72
N ASN A 41 -15.49 -12.08 -3.78
CA ASN A 41 -15.03 -13.45 -3.75
C ASN A 41 -15.83 -14.32 -4.73
N ALA A 42 -15.42 -15.59 -4.90
CA ALA A 42 -16.10 -16.52 -5.81
C ALA A 42 -17.57 -16.81 -5.42
N ASP A 43 -17.92 -16.64 -4.15
CA ASP A 43 -19.28 -16.78 -3.63
C ASP A 43 -20.12 -15.49 -3.74
N GLY A 44 -19.54 -14.42 -4.30
CA GLY A 44 -20.18 -13.10 -4.43
C GLY A 44 -20.10 -12.23 -3.17
N SER A 45 -19.50 -12.71 -2.08
CA SER A 45 -19.28 -11.89 -0.88
C SER A 45 -18.25 -10.77 -1.13
N PRO A 46 -18.36 -9.60 -0.45
CA PRO A 46 -17.36 -8.54 -0.56
C PRO A 46 -15.96 -9.04 -0.23
N LYS A 47 -14.98 -8.72 -1.09
CA LYS A 47 -13.58 -9.13 -0.90
C LYS A 47 -12.86 -8.33 0.18
N TYR A 48 -13.21 -7.05 0.34
CA TYR A 48 -12.62 -6.17 1.34
C TYR A 48 -13.73 -5.54 2.17
N ARG A 49 -13.51 -5.40 3.47
CA ARG A 49 -14.45 -4.78 4.42
C ARG A 49 -14.57 -3.28 4.21
N ASP A 50 -13.45 -2.60 4.00
CA ASP A 50 -13.33 -1.14 3.92
C ASP A 50 -12.02 -0.76 3.20
N TYR A 51 -11.72 0.54 3.11
CA TYR A 51 -10.48 1.00 2.48
C TYR A 51 -9.20 0.63 3.24
N ALA A 52 -9.26 0.55 4.58
CA ALA A 52 -8.11 0.16 5.39
C ALA A 52 -7.76 -1.32 5.20
N ASP A 53 -8.77 -2.17 5.06
CA ASP A 53 -8.60 -3.57 4.67
C ASP A 53 -8.04 -3.69 3.24
N TYR A 54 -8.61 -2.93 2.29
CA TYR A 54 -8.14 -2.89 0.90
C TYR A 54 -6.65 -2.50 0.79
N ILE A 55 -6.22 -1.42 1.45
CA ILE A 55 -4.85 -0.91 1.27
C ILE A 55 -3.78 -1.87 1.82
N VAL A 56 -4.12 -2.69 2.80
CA VAL A 56 -3.23 -3.72 3.38
C VAL A 56 -3.20 -4.99 2.52
N ASN A 57 -4.39 -5.48 2.15
CA ASN A 57 -4.56 -6.84 1.62
C ASN A 57 -4.67 -6.91 0.09
N HIS A 58 -4.94 -5.79 -0.59
CA HIS A 58 -4.94 -5.78 -2.04
C HIS A 58 -3.53 -6.02 -2.58
N GLU A 59 -3.42 -6.92 -3.55
CA GLU A 59 -2.21 -7.13 -4.33
C GLU A 59 -2.51 -6.91 -5.81
N ARG A 60 -1.75 -5.99 -6.44
CA ARG A 60 -1.82 -5.74 -7.88
C ARG A 60 -1.20 -6.91 -8.66
N THR A 61 -0.13 -7.46 -8.11
CA THR A 61 0.55 -8.70 -8.51
C THR A 61 1.01 -9.40 -7.23
N PRO A 62 1.28 -10.72 -7.25
CA PRO A 62 1.65 -11.45 -6.05
C PRO A 62 2.80 -10.78 -5.27
N GLY A 63 2.54 -10.42 -4.02
CA GLY A 63 3.49 -9.74 -3.14
C GLY A 63 3.66 -8.23 -3.38
N ILE A 64 2.92 -7.59 -4.28
CA ILE A 64 3.01 -6.13 -4.51
C ILE A 64 1.65 -5.49 -4.25
N GLY A 65 1.57 -4.72 -3.17
CA GLY A 65 0.38 -3.98 -2.76
C GLY A 65 0.47 -2.47 -3.06
N PRO A 66 -0.53 -1.69 -2.61
CA PRO A 66 -0.55 -0.23 -2.78
C PRO A 66 0.55 0.52 -2.01
N LEU A 67 1.01 -0.03 -0.89
CA LEU A 67 2.02 0.59 -0.01
C LEU A 67 3.31 -0.23 -0.02
N ALA A 68 4.45 0.44 -0.12
CA ALA A 68 5.76 -0.18 -0.22
C ALA A 68 6.43 -0.43 1.15
N GLY A 69 6.10 0.33 2.19
CA GLY A 69 6.73 0.21 3.51
C GLY A 69 6.23 -0.99 4.30
N TRP A 70 7.12 -1.65 5.05
CA TRP A 70 6.82 -2.75 5.97
C TRP A 70 5.98 -3.89 5.36
N ARG A 71 6.38 -4.39 4.20
CA ARG A 71 5.83 -5.61 3.59
C ARG A 71 6.34 -6.86 4.29
N GLY A 72 5.73 -8.01 3.97
CA GLY A 72 6.02 -9.30 4.62
C GLY A 72 5.31 -9.43 5.96
N LYS A 73 4.95 -10.66 6.36
CA LYS A 73 4.13 -10.90 7.58
C LYS A 73 4.73 -10.31 8.87
N ASP A 74 6.04 -10.16 8.93
CA ASP A 74 6.78 -9.58 10.05
C ASP A 74 7.08 -8.07 9.87
N GLY A 75 6.75 -7.50 8.71
CA GLY A 75 7.01 -6.11 8.34
C GLY A 75 8.48 -5.79 8.06
N SER A 76 9.32 -6.80 7.79
CA SER A 76 10.76 -6.62 7.55
C SER A 76 11.10 -6.26 6.10
N ALA A 77 10.20 -6.49 5.15
CA ALA A 77 10.43 -6.26 3.72
C ALA A 77 9.93 -4.88 3.26
N ILE A 78 10.36 -4.47 2.07
CA ILE A 78 9.92 -3.24 1.39
C ILE A 78 9.64 -3.52 -0.08
N GLY A 79 8.68 -2.80 -0.66
CA GLY A 79 8.24 -2.91 -2.06
C GLY A 79 7.49 -4.20 -2.36
N ARG A 80 8.18 -5.34 -2.23
CA ARG A 80 7.65 -6.68 -2.48
C ARG A 80 7.67 -7.56 -1.22
N GLY A 81 6.55 -8.19 -0.93
CA GLY A 81 6.35 -9.14 0.15
C GLY A 81 4.86 -9.39 0.40
N GLU A 82 4.54 -10.46 1.13
CA GLU A 82 3.17 -10.76 1.56
C GLU A 82 2.52 -9.56 2.28
N ALA A 83 1.18 -9.51 2.27
CA ALA A 83 0.43 -8.55 3.07
C ALA A 83 0.83 -8.64 4.55
N ASN A 84 1.06 -7.48 5.16
CA ASN A 84 1.41 -7.35 6.57
C ASN A 84 0.18 -6.86 7.35
N PRO A 85 -0.38 -7.63 8.29
CA PRO A 85 -1.56 -7.19 9.06
C PRO A 85 -1.31 -5.90 9.86
N ASP A 86 -0.06 -5.62 10.23
CA ASP A 86 0.33 -4.44 11.01
C ASP A 86 0.79 -3.27 10.12
N GLN A 87 0.69 -3.37 8.79
CA GLN A 87 1.27 -2.39 7.86
C GLN A 87 0.76 -0.98 8.16
N LEU A 88 -0.56 -0.81 8.29
CA LEU A 88 -1.16 0.50 8.55
C LEU A 88 -0.74 1.09 9.88
N GLN A 89 -0.67 0.28 10.95
CA GLN A 89 -0.24 0.77 12.25
C GLN A 89 1.20 1.26 12.21
N ARG A 90 2.09 0.55 11.50
CA ARG A 90 3.48 0.99 11.30
C ARG A 90 3.59 2.30 10.55
N TYR A 91 2.74 2.53 9.54
CA TYR A 91 2.65 3.84 8.91
C TYR A 91 2.20 4.91 9.90
N ILE A 92 1.14 4.66 10.69
CA ILE A 92 0.64 5.60 11.70
C ILE A 92 1.74 5.97 12.70
N ASP A 93 2.41 4.96 13.25
CA ASP A 93 3.51 5.12 14.21
C ASP A 93 4.69 5.90 13.60
N ASN A 94 4.91 5.75 12.28
CA ASN A 94 5.92 6.50 11.52
C ASN A 94 5.40 7.83 10.94
N GLY A 95 4.33 8.40 11.51
CA GLY A 95 3.81 9.72 11.13
C GLY A 95 3.02 9.75 9.82
N GLY A 96 2.56 8.60 9.34
CA GLY A 96 1.76 8.42 8.12
C GLY A 96 2.57 8.43 6.83
N PHE A 97 3.89 8.30 6.89
CA PHE A 97 4.78 8.36 5.72
C PHE A 97 5.85 7.26 5.78
N TRP A 98 6.31 6.81 4.62
CA TRP A 98 7.44 5.92 4.48
C TRP A 98 8.37 6.43 3.38
N HIS A 99 9.68 6.24 3.60
CA HIS A 99 10.72 6.55 2.63
C HIS A 99 11.83 5.52 2.70
N HIS A 100 12.43 5.23 1.55
CA HIS A 100 13.68 4.50 1.47
C HIS A 100 14.73 5.37 0.80
N ASP A 101 15.80 5.68 1.52
CA ASP A 101 16.95 6.39 0.96
C ASP A 101 17.73 5.48 0.01
N PHE A 102 17.93 5.95 -1.21
CA PHE A 102 18.87 5.36 -2.15
C PHE A 102 20.29 5.42 -1.61
N SER A 103 21.05 4.35 -1.84
CA SER A 103 22.50 4.38 -1.70
C SER A 103 23.12 5.38 -2.69
N ALA A 104 24.33 5.85 -2.41
CA ALA A 104 24.97 6.90 -3.21
C ALA A 104 25.08 6.54 -4.70
N ASP A 105 25.36 5.26 -4.99
CA ASP A 105 25.49 4.71 -6.34
C ASP A 105 24.15 4.50 -7.06
N GLN A 106 22.99 4.63 -6.40
CA GLN A 106 21.66 4.53 -7.02
C GLN A 106 21.07 5.89 -7.46
N ARG A 107 21.68 7.01 -7.06
CA ARG A 107 21.04 8.34 -7.18
C ARG A 107 21.13 8.99 -8.57
N TYR A 108 22.17 8.68 -9.34
CA TYR A 108 22.49 9.36 -10.60
C TYR A 108 22.22 8.49 -11.84
N TYR A 109 21.91 9.11 -12.98
CA TYR A 109 21.72 8.47 -14.29
C TYR A 109 20.82 7.23 -14.28
N LYS A 110 19.68 7.31 -13.58
CA LYS A 110 18.76 6.20 -13.27
C LYS A 110 18.39 5.30 -14.45
N MET A 111 18.24 5.87 -15.65
CA MET A 111 17.92 5.12 -16.87
C MET A 111 19.02 4.15 -17.34
N GLY A 112 20.28 4.41 -16.98
CA GLY A 112 21.42 3.56 -17.33
C GLY A 112 22.20 3.06 -16.11
N ASN A 113 21.67 3.26 -14.91
CA ASN A 113 22.35 2.91 -13.66
C ASN A 113 21.94 1.51 -13.22
N ARG A 114 22.88 0.56 -13.23
CA ARG A 114 22.62 -0.83 -12.87
C ARG A 114 22.12 -0.99 -11.44
N ALA A 115 22.75 -0.33 -10.47
CA ALA A 115 22.37 -0.44 -9.05
C ALA A 115 20.94 0.05 -8.81
N TYR A 116 20.56 1.16 -9.47
CA TYR A 116 19.18 1.65 -9.43
C TYR A 116 18.20 0.69 -10.09
N LEU A 117 18.51 0.19 -11.29
CA LEU A 117 17.61 -0.68 -12.05
C LEU A 117 17.39 -2.03 -11.34
N ASP A 118 18.45 -2.61 -10.76
CA ASP A 118 18.33 -3.84 -9.96
C ASP A 118 17.44 -3.61 -8.73
N PHE A 119 17.62 -2.49 -8.02
CA PHE A 119 16.75 -2.11 -6.91
C PHE A 119 15.29 -1.90 -7.34
N ALA A 120 15.07 -1.20 -8.46
CA ALA A 120 13.73 -0.93 -8.98
C ALA A 120 12.96 -2.23 -9.29
N VAL A 121 13.64 -3.23 -9.87
CA VAL A 121 13.04 -4.56 -10.15
C VAL A 121 12.69 -5.32 -8.86
N GLN A 122 13.51 -5.16 -7.81
CA GLN A 122 13.23 -5.76 -6.49
C GLN A 122 12.00 -5.12 -5.83
N MET A 123 11.82 -3.80 -5.98
CA MET A 123 10.70 -3.07 -5.39
C MET A 123 9.35 -3.42 -6.02
N GLY A 124 9.30 -3.72 -7.32
CA GLY A 124 8.06 -4.14 -7.99
C GLY A 124 7.74 -3.44 -9.29
#